data_AF-A0A5B7BQR5-F1
#
_entry.id   AF-A0A5B7BQR5-F1
#
_cell.length_a   1.000
_cell.length_b   1.000
_cell.length_c   1.000
_cell.angle_alpha   90.00
_cell.angle_beta   90.00
_cell.angle_gamma   90.00
#
_symmetry.space_group_name_H-M   'P 1'
#
loop_
_entity.id
_entity.type
_entity.pdbx_description
1 polymer ?
#
loop_
_entity_poly.entity_id
_entity_poly.type
_entity_poly.pdbx_seq_one_letter_code
_entity_poly.pdbx_strand_id
1 'polypeptide(L)'
;MTTMASATMFSFGLRVSPTNPSFRCSNIIVHLSPFTKKTSLNLTSSHNISGFAPLLPNKLFTVSPRPQNPQSFTVFAAKGYKMKTHKASAKRFRVTGSGKIMRRRAGKQHLLRKKNAKRRLRLSKMLQVDRGDYDNVIGALPYLKVNRLAK
;
A
#
# COMPACT_ATOMS: atom_id res chain seq x y z
N MET A 1 -60.89 6.53 15.91
CA MET A 1 -60.22 7.82 15.63
C MET A 1 -59.04 7.93 16.58
N THR A 2 -57.85 8.18 16.03
CA THR A 2 -56.52 8.03 16.64
C THR A 2 -56.18 9.10 17.69
N THR A 3 -55.35 8.69 18.64
CA THR A 3 -54.77 9.41 19.80
C THR A 3 -53.92 10.63 19.44
N MET A 4 -53.91 11.65 20.32
CA MET A 4 -52.96 12.76 20.32
C MET A 4 -51.99 12.60 21.50
N ALA A 5 -50.69 12.51 21.23
CA ALA A 5 -49.62 12.59 22.22
C ALA A 5 -48.72 13.77 21.84
N SER A 6 -48.60 14.75 22.74
CA SER A 6 -47.80 15.96 22.55
C SER A 6 -46.41 15.78 23.17
N ALA A 7 -45.38 16.19 22.43
CA ALA A 7 -43.97 15.92 22.72
C ALA A 7 -43.36 16.93 23.71
N THR A 8 -42.58 16.44 24.67
CA THR A 8 -41.69 17.23 25.53
C THR A 8 -40.38 17.51 24.80
N MET A 9 -40.01 18.79 24.67
CA MET A 9 -38.72 19.22 24.13
C MET A 9 -37.73 19.40 25.28
N PHE A 10 -36.68 18.57 25.31
CA PHE A 10 -35.50 18.78 26.14
C PHE A 10 -34.39 19.44 25.31
N SER A 11 -34.09 20.69 25.61
CA SER A 11 -33.00 21.46 24.98
C SER A 11 -31.69 21.20 25.72
N PHE A 12 -30.79 20.39 25.15
CA PHE A 12 -29.41 20.29 25.64
C PHE A 12 -28.56 21.34 24.93
N GLY A 13 -28.13 22.34 25.68
CA GLY A 13 -27.16 23.34 25.23
C GLY A 13 -25.80 22.71 24.95
N LEU A 14 -25.25 22.98 23.78
CA LEU A 14 -23.87 22.66 23.43
C LEU A 14 -23.10 23.96 23.22
N ARG A 15 -22.28 24.30 24.21
CA ARG A 15 -21.23 25.32 24.11
C ARG A 15 -19.90 24.58 23.92
N VAL A 16 -19.33 24.63 22.72
CA VAL A 16 -17.91 24.29 22.49
C VAL A 16 -17.36 25.18 21.39
N SER A 17 -16.44 26.06 21.76
CA SER A 17 -15.57 26.82 20.86
C SER A 17 -14.46 25.91 20.30
N PRO A 18 -13.98 26.14 19.08
CA PRO A 18 -12.63 25.73 18.71
C PRO A 18 -11.75 26.94 18.34
N THR A 19 -10.57 26.96 18.94
CA THR A 19 -9.43 27.81 18.61
C THR A 19 -8.74 27.29 17.34
N ASN A 20 -8.38 28.19 16.44
CA ASN A 20 -7.63 27.90 15.21
C ASN A 20 -6.14 27.65 15.52
N PRO A 21 -5.52 26.60 14.95
CA PRO A 21 -4.09 26.58 14.69
C PRO A 21 -3.80 26.79 13.21
N SER A 22 -3.09 27.88 12.91
CA SER A 22 -2.53 28.20 11.59
C SER A 22 -1.45 27.18 11.21
N PHE A 23 -1.80 26.17 10.41
CA PHE A 23 -0.82 25.28 9.81
C PHE A 23 -0.14 25.97 8.62
N ARG A 24 1.15 26.25 8.79
CA ARG A 24 2.06 26.80 7.79
C ARG A 24 2.37 25.70 6.76
N CYS A 25 1.83 25.81 5.56
CA CYS A 25 2.14 24.92 4.44
C CYS A 25 3.51 25.28 3.85
N SER A 26 4.49 24.36 3.89
CA SER A 26 5.67 24.45 3.04
C SER A 26 5.32 23.90 1.65
N ASN A 27 5.23 24.80 0.67
CA ASN A 27 5.00 24.44 -0.73
C ASN A 27 6.23 23.70 -1.28
N ILE A 28 6.14 22.37 -1.46
CA ILE A 28 7.08 21.62 -2.30
C ILE A 28 6.54 21.70 -3.73
N ILE A 29 7.10 22.62 -4.51
CA ILE A 29 6.84 22.75 -5.94
C ILE A 29 7.61 21.65 -6.66
N VAL A 30 6.90 20.68 -7.22
CA VAL A 30 7.45 19.69 -8.15
C VAL A 30 7.41 20.25 -9.57
N HIS A 31 8.58 20.52 -10.14
CA HIS A 31 8.69 20.98 -11.53
C HIS A 31 8.64 19.78 -12.47
N LEU A 32 7.47 19.51 -13.09
CA LEU A 32 7.37 18.55 -14.17
C LEU A 32 7.85 19.18 -15.48
N SER A 33 8.93 18.65 -16.03
CA SER A 33 9.43 18.97 -17.37
C SER A 33 8.40 18.61 -18.46
N PRO A 34 8.19 19.45 -19.49
CA PRO A 34 7.27 19.13 -20.58
C PRO A 34 7.85 18.02 -21.46
N PHE A 35 7.15 16.89 -21.49
CA PHE A 35 7.42 15.75 -22.36
C PHE A 35 7.08 16.14 -23.81
N THR A 36 8.10 16.37 -24.63
CA THR A 36 7.93 16.71 -26.04
C THR A 36 7.60 15.44 -26.84
N LYS A 37 6.47 15.47 -27.57
CA LYS A 37 6.11 14.45 -28.55
C LYS A 37 6.95 14.63 -29.81
N LYS A 38 7.80 13.65 -30.17
CA LYS A 38 8.32 13.47 -31.53
C LYS A 38 8.56 11.99 -31.82
N THR A 39 7.60 11.34 -32.47
CA THR A 39 7.80 10.21 -33.41
C THR A 39 6.63 10.32 -34.41
N SER A 40 6.83 10.31 -35.71
CA SER A 40 7.52 9.31 -36.52
C SER A 40 7.92 9.95 -37.86
N LEU A 41 8.98 9.44 -38.48
CA LEU A 41 9.03 9.04 -39.89
C LEU A 41 10.41 8.40 -40.10
N ASN A 42 10.41 7.08 -40.24
CA ASN A 42 11.55 6.30 -40.71
C ASN A 42 11.71 6.57 -42.21
N LEU A 43 12.84 7.13 -42.62
CA LEU A 43 13.28 7.11 -44.00
C LEU A 43 14.69 6.51 -44.03
N THR A 44 14.70 5.27 -44.51
CA THR A 44 15.84 4.46 -44.90
C THR A 44 16.55 5.12 -46.09
N SER A 45 17.84 5.43 -45.99
CA SER A 45 18.70 5.56 -47.17
C SER A 45 20.06 4.95 -46.88
N SER A 46 20.32 3.85 -47.56
CA SER A 46 21.57 3.10 -47.58
C SER A 46 22.64 3.83 -48.39
N HIS A 47 23.74 4.23 -47.75
CA HIS A 47 25.01 4.45 -48.45
C HIS A 47 26.13 3.78 -47.67
N ASN A 48 26.54 2.62 -48.17
CA ASN A 48 27.83 2.01 -47.85
C ASN A 48 28.91 2.86 -48.51
N ILE A 49 29.78 3.47 -47.71
CA ILE A 49 31.14 3.77 -48.14
C ILE A 49 32.07 3.18 -47.08
N SER A 50 32.81 2.19 -47.54
CA SER A 50 33.95 1.54 -46.92
C SER A 50 34.96 2.52 -46.33
N GLY A 51 35.57 2.15 -45.22
CA GLY A 51 36.93 2.58 -44.92
C GLY A 51 37.16 2.91 -43.45
N PHE A 52 38.18 2.26 -42.90
CA PHE A 52 38.81 2.54 -41.61
C PHE A 52 38.10 2.03 -40.35
N ALA A 53 38.45 0.80 -40.00
CA ALA A 53 38.52 0.36 -38.61
C ALA A 53 39.80 0.94 -37.96
N PRO A 54 39.71 1.71 -36.88
CA PRO A 54 40.82 1.80 -35.93
C PRO A 54 40.67 0.67 -34.90
N LEU A 55 41.62 -0.25 -34.97
CA LEU A 55 41.95 -1.18 -33.90
C LEU A 55 42.34 -0.38 -32.66
N LEU A 56 41.44 -0.30 -31.68
CA LEU A 56 41.78 0.10 -30.31
C LEU A 56 41.31 -1.02 -29.38
N PRO A 57 42.23 -1.72 -28.67
CA PRO A 57 41.84 -2.55 -27.54
C PRO A 57 41.44 -1.61 -26.42
N ASN A 58 40.16 -1.23 -26.38
CA ASN A 58 39.59 -0.73 -25.13
C ASN A 58 39.71 -1.89 -24.14
N LYS A 59 40.70 -1.78 -23.24
CA LYS A 59 40.70 -2.52 -21.97
C LYS A 59 39.32 -2.29 -21.36
N LEU A 60 38.42 -3.25 -21.56
CA LEU A 60 37.23 -3.35 -20.76
C LEU A 60 37.76 -3.58 -19.35
N PHE A 61 37.73 -2.51 -18.55
CA PHE A 61 37.66 -2.69 -17.12
C PHE A 61 36.35 -3.41 -16.88
N THR A 62 36.39 -4.74 -16.93
CA THR A 62 35.37 -5.59 -16.33
C THR A 62 35.46 -5.29 -14.85
N VAL A 63 34.73 -4.25 -14.42
CA VAL A 63 34.37 -4.07 -13.03
C VAL A 63 33.51 -5.28 -12.70
N SER A 64 34.18 -6.37 -12.32
CA SER A 64 33.51 -7.52 -11.76
C SER A 64 32.68 -6.98 -10.61
N PRO A 65 31.33 -7.09 -10.63
CA PRO A 65 30.55 -6.69 -9.48
C PRO A 65 31.05 -7.57 -8.33
N ARG A 66 31.76 -6.94 -7.40
CA ARG A 66 32.17 -7.59 -6.15
C ARG A 66 30.88 -8.18 -5.58
N PRO A 67 30.79 -9.49 -5.28
CA PRO A 67 29.60 -10.03 -4.64
C PRO A 67 29.48 -9.32 -3.30
N GLN A 68 28.62 -8.30 -3.26
CA GLN A 68 28.26 -7.64 -2.02
C GLN A 68 27.36 -8.64 -1.32
N ASN A 69 27.99 -9.55 -0.58
CA ASN A 69 27.32 -10.35 0.42
C ASN A 69 26.48 -9.35 1.23
N PRO A 70 25.14 -9.40 1.17
CA PRO A 70 24.31 -8.42 1.83
C PRO A 70 24.66 -8.49 3.30
N GLN A 71 25.37 -7.48 3.78
CA GLN A 71 25.69 -7.32 5.19
C GLN A 71 24.36 -7.42 5.91
N SER A 72 24.14 -8.53 6.62
CA SER A 72 22.96 -8.68 7.44
C SER A 72 23.01 -7.50 8.39
N PHE A 73 22.08 -6.55 8.26
CA PHE A 73 21.99 -5.44 9.18
C PHE A 73 21.71 -6.05 10.56
N THR A 74 22.77 -6.31 11.32
CA THR A 74 22.65 -6.90 12.64
C THR A 74 22.10 -5.81 13.54
N VAL A 75 20.77 -5.78 13.66
CA VAL A 75 20.08 -4.84 14.54
C VAL A 75 20.41 -5.25 15.97
N PHE A 76 21.38 -4.57 16.59
CA PHE A 76 21.66 -4.73 18.01
C PHE A 76 20.45 -4.21 18.80
N ALA A 77 19.56 -5.12 19.19
CA ALA A 77 18.43 -4.78 20.05
C ALA A 77 18.93 -4.54 21.48
N ALA A 78 18.57 -3.40 22.06
CA ALA A 78 18.84 -3.12 23.47
C ALA A 78 18.18 -4.18 24.37
N LYS A 79 18.82 -4.51 25.50
CA LYS A 79 18.31 -5.49 26.47
C LYS A 79 16.88 -5.11 26.90
N GLY A 80 15.93 -6.04 26.73
CA GLY A 80 14.51 -5.81 27.05
C GLY A 80 13.65 -5.27 25.90
N TYR A 81 14.22 -5.00 24.72
CA TYR A 81 13.43 -4.71 23.53
C TYR A 81 12.61 -5.95 23.12
N LYS A 82 11.29 -5.80 23.13
CA LYS A 82 10.33 -6.78 22.60
C LYS A 82 9.74 -6.26 21.30
N MET A 83 9.56 -7.14 20.32
CA MET A 83 8.93 -6.80 19.04
C MET A 83 7.58 -6.10 19.26
N LYS A 84 7.31 -5.03 18.52
CA LYS A 84 6.05 -4.29 18.64
C LYS A 84 5.08 -4.72 17.56
N THR A 85 3.82 -4.91 17.91
CA THR A 85 2.76 -5.22 16.94
C THR A 85 2.38 -3.97 16.15
N HIS A 86 2.32 -4.08 14.83
CA HIS A 86 1.78 -3.00 13.99
C HIS A 86 0.27 -2.88 14.19
N LYS A 87 -0.16 -1.88 14.97
CA LYS A 87 -1.56 -1.72 15.39
C LYS A 87 -2.53 -1.52 14.23
N ALA A 88 -2.12 -0.90 13.13
CA ALA A 88 -2.99 -0.71 11.97
C ALA A 88 -3.31 -2.05 11.29
N SER A 89 -2.33 -2.96 11.20
CA SER A 89 -2.53 -4.32 10.68
C SER A 89 -3.41 -5.14 11.64
N ALA A 90 -3.19 -5.01 12.95
CA ALA A 90 -3.94 -5.77 13.96
C ALA A 90 -5.44 -5.45 13.94
N LYS A 91 -5.81 -4.21 13.59
CA LYS A 91 -7.22 -3.81 13.42
C LYS A 91 -7.87 -4.37 12.15
N ARG A 92 -7.07 -4.80 11.16
CA ARG A 92 -7.55 -5.22 9.82
C ARG A 92 -7.65 -6.74 9.67
N PHE A 93 -6.69 -7.47 10.23
CA PHE A 93 -6.59 -8.93 10.10
C PHE A 93 -6.93 -9.63 11.41
N ARG A 94 -7.58 -10.77 11.31
CA ARG A 94 -7.88 -11.64 12.47
C ARG A 94 -7.67 -13.10 12.14
N VAL A 95 -7.45 -13.93 13.14
CA VAL A 95 -7.30 -15.38 12.96
C VAL A 95 -8.55 -16.10 13.44
N THR A 96 -8.91 -17.16 12.74
CA THR A 96 -9.94 -18.14 13.17
C THR A 96 -9.38 -19.11 14.21
N GLY A 97 -10.22 -19.88 14.90
CA GLY A 97 -9.75 -20.90 15.84
C GLY A 97 -8.83 -21.95 15.20
N SER A 98 -9.02 -22.25 13.90
CA SER A 98 -8.18 -23.18 13.14
C SER A 98 -6.85 -22.58 12.67
N GLY A 99 -6.62 -21.27 12.86
CA GLY A 99 -5.35 -20.62 12.51
C GLY A 99 -5.32 -19.92 11.14
N LYS A 100 -6.45 -19.81 10.43
CA LYS A 100 -6.52 -19.08 9.14
C LYS A 100 -6.62 -17.58 9.34
N ILE A 101 -5.87 -16.79 8.55
CA ILE A 101 -5.95 -15.32 8.56
C ILE A 101 -7.12 -14.84 7.68
N MET A 102 -7.99 -14.04 8.28
CA MET A 102 -9.19 -13.49 7.66
C MET A 102 -9.11 -11.97 7.54
N ARG A 103 -9.71 -11.45 6.46
CA ARG A 103 -9.88 -10.02 6.18
C ARG A 103 -11.28 -9.70 5.66
N ARG A 104 -11.66 -8.42 5.72
CA ARG A 104 -12.83 -7.88 4.99
C ARG A 104 -12.46 -7.61 3.53
N ARG A 105 -13.45 -7.61 2.64
CA ARG A 105 -13.28 -7.14 1.26
C ARG A 105 -13.40 -5.62 1.20
N ALA A 106 -12.61 -4.99 0.34
CA ALA A 106 -12.60 -3.54 0.18
C ALA A 106 -13.80 -3.03 -0.66
N GLY A 107 -14.15 -1.75 -0.50
CA GLY A 107 -15.07 -1.04 -1.41
C GLY A 107 -16.56 -1.11 -1.07
N LYS A 108 -16.95 -1.40 0.18
CA LYS A 108 -18.37 -1.41 0.63
C LYS A 108 -18.77 -0.20 1.51
N GLN A 109 -18.00 0.89 1.49
CA GLN A 109 -18.28 2.08 2.33
C GLN A 109 -19.22 3.08 1.64
N HIS A 110 -18.85 3.57 0.44
CA HIS A 110 -19.60 4.57 -0.32
C HIS A 110 -19.92 4.08 -1.75
N LEU A 111 -20.75 4.83 -2.48
CA LEU A 111 -21.20 4.51 -3.85
C LEU A 111 -21.87 3.13 -3.96
N LEU A 112 -22.74 2.82 -3.01
CA LEU A 112 -23.46 1.54 -2.98
C LEU A 112 -24.63 1.49 -3.98
N ARG A 113 -25.22 2.66 -4.29
CA ARG A 113 -26.34 2.78 -5.25
C ARG A 113 -25.97 2.24 -6.65
N LYS A 114 -24.76 2.54 -7.14
CA LYS A 114 -24.27 2.08 -8.45
C LYS A 114 -23.79 0.62 -8.49
N LYS A 115 -23.80 -0.10 -7.36
CA LYS A 115 -23.31 -1.49 -7.27
C LYS A 115 -24.51 -2.43 -7.24
N ASN A 116 -24.55 -3.39 -8.16
CA ASN A 116 -25.55 -4.47 -8.18
C ASN A 116 -25.61 -5.18 -6.79
N ALA A 117 -26.80 -5.60 -6.37
CA ALA A 117 -27.05 -6.35 -5.15
C ALA A 117 -26.10 -7.54 -4.96
N LYS A 118 -25.87 -8.37 -6.01
CA LYS A 118 -24.92 -9.49 -5.99
C LYS A 118 -23.50 -9.06 -5.61
N ARG A 119 -23.04 -7.92 -6.16
CA ARG A 119 -21.72 -7.35 -5.83
C ARG A 119 -21.66 -6.89 -4.37
N ARG A 120 -22.70 -6.21 -3.88
CA ARG A 120 -22.77 -5.76 -2.47
C ARG A 120 -22.74 -6.92 -1.48
N LEU A 121 -23.47 -8.00 -1.79
CA LEU A 121 -23.49 -9.23 -0.99
C LEU A 121 -22.11 -9.88 -0.93
N ARG A 122 -21.44 -10.00 -2.09
CA ARG A 122 -20.07 -10.51 -2.18
C ARG A 122 -19.11 -9.72 -1.30
N LEU A 123 -19.19 -8.39 -1.32
CA LEU A 123 -18.33 -7.50 -0.52
C LEU A 123 -18.59 -7.56 0.99
N SER A 124 -19.76 -8.04 1.46
CA SER A 124 -20.03 -8.21 2.91
C SER A 124 -19.21 -9.33 3.52
N LYS A 125 -18.96 -10.39 2.74
CA LYS A 125 -18.39 -11.63 3.23
C LYS A 125 -16.92 -11.43 3.57
N MET A 126 -16.48 -12.05 4.66
CA MET A 126 -15.06 -12.19 4.94
C MET A 126 -14.37 -13.09 3.91
N LEU A 127 -13.08 -12.88 3.73
CA LEU A 127 -12.23 -13.63 2.82
C LEU A 127 -10.93 -13.99 3.56
N GLN A 128 -10.39 -15.16 3.26
CA GLN A 128 -9.03 -15.52 3.67
C GLN A 128 -8.04 -14.59 2.97
N VAL A 129 -6.92 -14.28 3.62
CA VAL A 129 -5.83 -13.53 2.99
C VAL A 129 -5.25 -14.35 1.83
N ASP A 130 -4.75 -13.69 0.79
CA ASP A 130 -4.14 -14.36 -0.35
C ASP A 130 -2.71 -14.79 0.02
N ARG A 131 -2.23 -15.94 -0.48
CA ARG A 131 -0.95 -16.53 -0.04
C ARG A 131 0.24 -15.57 -0.16
N GLY A 132 0.30 -14.74 -1.20
CA GLY A 132 1.39 -13.78 -1.40
C GLY A 132 1.51 -12.71 -0.30
N ASP A 133 0.42 -12.41 0.40
CA ASP A 133 0.42 -11.38 1.45
C ASP A 133 0.73 -11.96 2.85
N TYR A 134 0.87 -13.28 3.00
CA TYR A 134 1.02 -13.92 4.31
C TYR A 134 2.26 -13.43 5.06
N ASP A 135 3.40 -13.40 4.40
CA ASP A 135 4.67 -13.05 5.06
C ASP A 135 4.67 -11.60 5.54
N ASN A 136 4.07 -10.69 4.76
CA ASN A 136 3.89 -9.29 5.14
C ASN A 136 2.99 -9.15 6.38
N VAL A 137 1.88 -9.90 6.43
CA VAL A 137 0.94 -9.83 7.56
C VAL A 137 1.54 -10.44 8.83
N ILE A 138 2.21 -11.59 8.70
CA ILE A 138 2.85 -12.29 9.83
C ILE A 138 4.01 -11.46 10.38
N GLY A 139 4.86 -10.88 9.52
CA GLY A 139 5.95 -10.00 9.95
C GLY A 139 5.47 -8.76 10.71
N ALA A 140 4.33 -8.19 10.31
CA ALA A 140 3.72 -7.05 11.00
C ALA A 140 3.06 -7.41 12.35
N LEU A 141 2.70 -8.68 12.55
CA LEU A 141 1.90 -9.17 13.68
C LEU A 141 2.62 -10.34 14.40
N PRO A 142 3.73 -10.07 15.10
CA PRO A 142 4.63 -11.10 15.62
C PRO A 142 4.01 -12.01 16.70
N TYR A 143 2.98 -11.55 17.41
CA TYR A 143 2.33 -12.32 18.48
C TYR A 143 1.04 -13.01 18.04
N LEU A 144 0.73 -12.99 16.74
CA LEU A 144 -0.48 -13.60 16.21
C LEU A 144 -0.26 -15.09 15.93
N LYS A 145 -1.04 -15.97 16.56
CA LYS A 145 -0.95 -17.42 16.34
C LYS A 145 -1.61 -17.80 15.00
N VAL A 146 -0.81 -18.20 14.02
CA VAL A 146 -1.27 -18.53 12.64
C VAL A 146 -0.85 -19.95 12.27
N ASN A 147 -1.74 -20.69 11.59
CA ASN A 147 -1.43 -21.99 10.98
C ASN A 147 -1.41 -21.84 9.45
N ARG A 148 -0.22 -21.97 8.83
CA ARG A 148 -0.04 -21.84 7.38
C ARG A 148 -0.68 -22.97 6.57
N LEU A 149 -0.92 -24.12 7.19
CA LEU A 149 -1.44 -25.33 6.56
C LEU A 149 -2.97 -25.49 6.71
N ALA A 150 -3.61 -24.59 7.45
CA ALA A 150 -5.06 -24.64 7.66
C ALA A 150 -5.81 -24.40 6.33
N LYS A 151 -6.32 -25.49 5.73
CA LYS A 151 -7.16 -25.47 4.52
C LYS A 151 -8.62 -25.25 4.86
#